data_AF-A0A101ACZ8-F1
#
_entry.id   AF-A0A101ACZ8-F1
#
_cell.length_a   1.000
_cell.length_b   1.000
_cell.length_c   1.000
_cell.angle_alpha   90.00
_cell.angle_beta   90.00
_cell.angle_gamma   90.00
#
_symmetry.space_group_name_H-M   'P 1'
#
loop_
_entity.id
_entity.type
_entity.pdbx_description
1 polymer ?
#
loop_
_entity_poly.entity_id
_entity_poly.type
_entity_poly.pdbx_seq_one_letter_code
_entity_poly.pdbx_strand_id
1 'polypeptide(L)'
;MHADTDAVRALAATTAAHADELSAIASKLAALTSSAAAFGPVGRPFLAALADAVEREARMVASLRDHASASGEAAHRTALAYDDADDRAGARVLGV
;
A
#
# COMPACT_ATOMS: atom_id res chain seq x y z
N MET A 1 -21.66 -4.75 -20.64
CA MET A 1 -20.74 -3.90 -19.85
C MET A 1 -19.43 -4.67 -19.78
N HIS A 2 -18.40 -4.26 -20.52
CA HIS A 2 -17.05 -4.80 -20.33
C HIS A 2 -16.42 -4.01 -19.20
N ALA A 3 -16.02 -4.68 -18.12
CA ALA A 3 -15.13 -4.05 -17.16
C ALA A 3 -13.78 -3.83 -17.84
N ASP A 4 -13.22 -2.63 -17.67
CA ASP A 4 -11.88 -2.32 -18.14
C ASP A 4 -10.87 -3.01 -17.21
N THR A 5 -10.52 -4.25 -17.54
CA THR A 5 -9.60 -5.08 -16.74
C THR A 5 -8.17 -4.52 -16.75
N ASP A 6 -7.81 -3.72 -17.76
CA ASP A 6 -6.54 -3.01 -17.80
C ASP A 6 -6.50 -1.85 -16.79
N ALA A 7 -7.58 -1.08 -16.67
CA ALA A 7 -7.70 -0.06 -15.61
C ALA A 7 -7.62 -0.69 -14.20
N VAL A 8 -8.21 -1.88 -14.02
CA VAL A 8 -8.17 -2.61 -12.74
C VAL A 8 -6.75 -3.12 -12.43
N ARG A 9 -6.00 -3.61 -13.42
CA ARG A 9 -4.58 -4.00 -13.25
C ARG A 9 -3.69 -2.79 -12.98
N ALA A 10 -3.93 -1.66 -13.67
CA ALA A 10 -3.20 -0.42 -13.45
C ALA A 10 -3.37 0.08 -12.01
N LEU A 11 -4.61 0.06 -11.49
CA LEU A 11 -4.88 0.42 -10.10
C LEU A 11 -4.11 -0.46 -9.11
N ALA A 12 -4.07 -1.78 -9.33
CA ALA A 12 -3.31 -2.70 -8.48
C ALA A 12 -1.80 -2.38 -8.50
N ALA A 13 -1.22 -2.13 -9.67
CA ALA A 13 0.19 -1.78 -9.82
C ALA A 13 0.54 -0.45 -9.11
N THR A 14 -0.27 0.59 -9.30
CA THR A 14 -0.09 1.88 -8.63
C THR A 14 -0.16 1.74 -7.11
N THR A 15 -1.10 0.93 -6.63
CA THR A 15 -1.32 0.71 -5.21
C THR A 15 -0.15 -0.05 -4.56
N ALA A 16 0.46 -1.00 -5.29
CA ALA A 16 1.69 -1.68 -4.85
C ALA A 16 2.90 -0.72 -4.81
N ALA A 17 3.06 0.15 -5.81
CA ALA A 17 4.14 1.14 -5.82
C ALA A 17 4.04 2.11 -4.63
N HIS A 18 2.83 2.57 -4.29
CA HIS A 18 2.62 3.40 -3.11
C HIS A 18 3.00 2.67 -1.81
N ALA A 19 2.70 1.37 -1.71
CA ALA A 19 3.09 0.55 -0.56
C ALA A 19 4.62 0.48 -0.38
N ASP A 20 5.37 0.36 -1.47
CA ASP A 20 6.84 0.33 -1.44
C ASP A 20 7.43 1.70 -1.05
N GLU A 21 6.91 2.79 -1.59
CA GLU A 21 7.32 4.15 -1.23
C GLU A 21 7.10 4.44 0.26
N LEU A 22 5.94 4.04 0.77
CA LEU A 22 5.57 4.14 2.17
C LEU A 22 6.52 3.33 3.08
N SER A 23 6.91 2.13 2.66
CA SER A 23 7.91 1.31 3.36
C SER A 23 9.30 1.98 3.39
N ALA A 24 9.70 2.59 2.28
CA ALA A 24 10.95 3.33 2.20
C ALA A 24 10.95 4.58 3.10
N ILE A 25 9.84 5.31 3.18
CA ILE A 25 9.67 6.45 4.09
C ILE A 25 9.75 5.99 5.55
N ALA A 26 9.04 4.92 5.92
CA ALA A 26 9.09 4.37 7.27
C ALA A 26 10.51 3.95 7.66
N SER A 27 11.26 3.34 6.73
CA SER A 27 12.66 2.96 6.95
C SER A 27 13.57 4.18 7.17
N LYS A 28 13.36 5.26 6.41
CA LYS A 28 14.10 6.53 6.60
C LYS A 28 13.77 7.17 7.95
N LEU A 29 12.50 7.17 8.35
CA LEU A 29 12.08 7.67 9.67
C LEU A 29 12.70 6.85 10.81
N ALA A 30 12.75 5.52 10.68
CA ALA A 30 13.40 4.64 11.64
C ALA A 30 14.93 4.89 11.72
N ALA A 31 15.56 5.27 10.60
CA ALA A 31 16.97 5.64 10.57
C ALA A 31 17.25 7.04 11.17
N LEU A 32 16.24 7.89 11.33
CA LEU A 32 16.34 9.23 11.96
C LEU A 32 16.41 9.17 13.48
N THR A 33 16.62 8.00 14.11
CA THR A 33 16.92 7.91 15.54
C THR A 33 18.22 8.65 15.84
N SER A 34 18.07 9.96 16.08
CA SER A 34 19.15 10.92 16.25
C SER A 34 19.84 10.65 17.57
N SER A 35 21.17 10.84 17.56
CA SER A 35 22.03 10.75 18.74
C SER A 35 21.46 11.59 19.88
N ALA A 36 20.83 10.93 20.86
CA ALA A 36 20.25 11.56 22.03
C ALA A 36 21.26 12.40 22.83
N ALA A 37 22.56 12.15 22.62
CA ALA A 37 23.66 12.90 23.21
C ALA A 37 23.74 14.36 22.73
N ALA A 38 23.21 14.70 21.55
CA ALA A 38 23.34 16.05 20.98
C ALA A 38 22.40 17.09 21.61
N PHE A 39 21.29 16.66 22.23
CA PHE A 39 20.23 17.57 22.69
C PHE A 39 20.25 17.85 24.20
N GLY A 40 21.14 17.20 24.94
CA GLY A 40 21.25 17.35 26.39
C GLY A 40 19.95 17.00 27.16
N PRO A 41 19.87 17.34 28.46
CA PRO A 41 18.72 17.01 29.31
C PRO A 41 17.42 17.68 28.87
N VAL A 42 17.51 18.89 28.30
CA VAL A 42 16.36 19.72 27.91
C VAL A 42 15.66 19.19 26.66
N GLY A 43 16.39 18.53 25.74
CA GLY A 43 15.78 17.95 24.55
C GLY A 43 15.22 16.54 24.73
N ARG A 44 15.34 15.93 25.93
CA ARG A 44 14.73 14.61 26.20
C ARG A 44 13.22 14.56 25.96
N PRO A 45 12.40 15.53 26.43
CA PRO A 45 10.97 15.52 26.16
C PRO A 45 10.65 15.70 24.67
N PHE A 46 11.45 16.50 23.96
CA PHE A 46 11.31 16.67 22.51
C PHE A 46 11.62 15.37 21.76
N LEU A 47 12.71 14.69 22.11
CA LEU A 47 13.07 13.40 21.50
C LEU A 47 12.02 12.32 21.79
N ALA A 48 11.44 12.30 23.00
CA ALA A 48 10.34 11.40 23.34
C ALA A 48 9.09 11.69 22.49
N ALA A 49 8.68 12.96 22.39
CA ALA A 49 7.55 13.36 21.56
C ALA A 49 7.79 13.07 20.06
N LEU A 50 9.02 13.24 19.59
CA LEU A 50 9.42 12.90 18.22
C LEU A 50 9.36 11.40 17.98
N ALA A 51 9.86 10.57 18.92
CA ALA A 51 9.80 9.12 18.81
C ALA A 51 8.35 8.62 18.78
N ASP A 52 7.49 9.12 19.66
CA ASP A 52 6.06 8.78 19.70
C ASP A 52 5.35 9.18 18.40
N ALA A 53 5.66 10.37 17.86
CA ALA A 53 5.11 10.84 16.60
C ALA A 53 5.53 9.94 15.43
N VAL A 54 6.83 9.60 15.35
CA VAL A 54 7.37 8.70 14.31
C VAL A 54 6.74 7.31 14.40
N GLU A 55 6.58 6.75 15.61
CA GLU A 55 5.97 5.45 15.78
C GLU A 55 4.47 5.46 15.39
N ARG A 56 3.75 6.53 15.71
CA ARG A 56 2.36 6.72 15.29
C ARG A 56 2.24 6.81 13.77
N GLU A 57 3.12 7.58 13.13
CA GLU A 57 3.14 7.72 11.69
C GLU A 57 3.50 6.41 11.00
N ALA A 58 4.48 5.66 11.50
CA ALA A 58 4.83 4.33 11.01
C ALA A 58 3.64 3.35 11.07
N ARG A 59 2.87 3.35 12.17
CA ARG A 59 1.64 2.54 12.29
C ARG A 59 0.57 2.95 11.27
N MET A 60 0.35 4.25 11.08
CA MET A 60 -0.60 4.75 10.08
C MET A 60 -0.19 4.33 8.66
N VAL A 61 1.09 4.47 8.35
CA VAL A 61 1.68 4.07 7.07
C VAL A 61 1.51 2.56 6.82
N ALA A 62 1.78 1.72 7.83
CA ALA A 62 1.57 0.28 7.74
C ALA A 62 0.09 -0.07 7.49
N SER A 63 -0.85 0.60 8.17
CA SER A 63 -2.27 0.39 7.94
C SER A 63 -2.70 0.80 6.52
N LEU A 64 -2.14 1.88 5.98
CA LEU A 64 -2.41 2.32 4.61
C LEU A 64 -1.86 1.32 3.59
N ARG A 65 -0.66 0.79 3.84
CA ARG A 65 -0.06 -0.29 3.04
C ARG A 65 -0.97 -1.52 2.99
N ASP A 66 -1.47 -1.96 4.14
CA ASP A 66 -2.35 -3.14 4.21
C ASP A 66 -3.66 -2.92 3.46
N HIS A 67 -4.25 -1.73 3.56
CA HIS A 67 -5.45 -1.36 2.83
C HIS A 67 -5.21 -1.31 1.31
N ALA A 68 -4.07 -0.75 0.92
CA ALA A 68 -3.59 -0.73 -0.45
C ALA A 68 -3.43 -2.16 -1.01
N SER A 69 -2.70 -3.04 -0.31
CA SER A 69 -2.52 -4.44 -0.71
C SER A 69 -3.86 -5.18 -0.85
N ALA A 70 -4.76 -5.06 0.13
CA ALA A 70 -6.07 -5.69 0.09
C ALA A 70 -6.93 -5.19 -1.10
N SER A 71 -6.86 -3.90 -1.39
CA SER A 71 -7.54 -3.29 -2.55
C SER A 71 -6.96 -3.81 -3.87
N GLY A 72 -5.64 -3.93 -3.97
CA GLY A 72 -4.95 -4.51 -5.12
C GLY A 72 -5.33 -5.98 -5.36
N GLU A 73 -5.37 -6.80 -4.32
CA GLU A 73 -5.83 -8.19 -4.41
C GLU A 73 -7.29 -8.31 -4.83
N ALA A 74 -8.17 -7.45 -4.30
CA ALA A 74 -9.58 -7.42 -4.67
C ALA A 74 -9.77 -7.01 -6.13
N ALA A 75 -9.04 -5.98 -6.58
CA ALA A 75 -9.00 -5.55 -7.97
C ALA A 75 -8.53 -6.70 -8.88
N HIS A 76 -7.42 -7.35 -8.55
CA HIS A 76 -6.89 -8.47 -9.34
C HIS A 76 -7.89 -9.63 -9.44
N ARG A 77 -8.50 -10.05 -8.33
CA ARG A 77 -9.53 -11.10 -8.32
C ARG A 77 -10.75 -10.72 -9.16
N THR A 78 -11.13 -9.44 -9.14
CA THR A 78 -12.24 -8.93 -9.93
C THR A 78 -11.92 -8.99 -11.43
N ALA A 79 -10.70 -8.61 -11.83
CA ALA A 79 -10.27 -8.72 -13.22
C ALA A 79 -10.30 -10.17 -13.72
N LEU A 80 -9.78 -11.14 -12.94
CA LEU A 80 -9.83 -12.56 -13.28
C LEU A 80 -11.27 -13.08 -13.44
N ALA A 81 -12.19 -12.63 -12.58
CA ALA A 81 -13.59 -13.03 -12.68
C ALA A 81 -14.27 -12.47 -13.93
N TYR A 82 -13.88 -11.26 -14.38
CA TYR A 82 -14.35 -10.69 -15.63
C TYR A 82 -13.78 -11.42 -16.84
N ASP A 83 -12.47 -11.73 -16.85
CA ASP A 83 -11.83 -12.50 -17.92
C ASP A 83 -12.50 -13.89 -18.07
N ASP A 84 -12.73 -14.62 -16.96
CA ASP A 84 -13.45 -15.92 -16.96
C ASP A 84 -14.92 -15.80 -17.40
N ALA A 85 -15.60 -14.71 -17.05
CA ALA A 85 -16.96 -14.46 -17.52
C ALA A 85 -17.00 -14.18 -19.03
N ASP A 86 -16.02 -13.45 -19.55
CA ASP A 86 -15.90 -13.14 -20.97
C ASP A 86 -15.57 -14.40 -21.80
N ASP A 87 -14.63 -15.22 -21.33
CA ASP A 87 -14.30 -16.50 -21.95
C ASP A 87 -15.51 -17.44 -22.05
N ARG A 88 -16.28 -17.57 -20.97
CA ARG A 88 -17.52 -18.37 -20.95
C ARG A 88 -18.59 -17.81 -21.88
N ALA A 89 -18.71 -16.48 -21.96
CA ALA A 89 -19.64 -15.85 -22.89
C ALA A 89 -19.22 -16.09 -24.34
N GLY A 90 -17.93 -15.96 -24.64
CA GLY A 90 -17.34 -16.26 -25.95
C GLY A 90 -17.57 -17.72 -26.37
N ALA A 91 -17.33 -18.68 -25.49
CA ALA A 91 -17.58 -20.10 -25.77
C ALA A 91 -19.05 -20.38 -26.13
N ARG A 92 -19.99 -19.78 -25.37
CA ARG A 92 -21.44 -19.90 -25.62
C ARG A 92 -21.88 -19.30 -26.95
N VAL A 93 -21.27 -18.18 -27.38
CA VAL A 93 -21.58 -17.54 -28.66
C VAL A 93 -20.98 -18.32 -29.83
N LEU A 94 -19.79 -18.90 -29.66
CA LEU A 94 -19.12 -19.71 -30.68
C LEU A 94 -19.69 -21.14 -30.78
N GLY A 95 -20.55 -21.56 -29.84
CA GLY A 95 -21.21 -22.86 -29.85
C GLY A 95 -20.27 -24.03 -29.54
N VAL A 96 -19.19 -23.78 -28.81
CA VAL A 96 -18.22 -24.78 -28.33
C VAL A 96 -18.47 -25.15 -26.87
#